data_AF-A0A7X0Y5B4-F1
#
_entry.id   AF-A0A7X0Y5B4-F1
#
_cell.length_a   1.000
_cell.length_b   1.000
_cell.length_c   1.000
_cell.angle_alpha   90.00
_cell.angle_beta   90.00
_cell.angle_gamma   90.00
#
_symmetry.space_group_name_H-M   'P 1'
#
loop_
_entity.id
_entity.type
_entity.pdbx_description
1 polymer ?
#
loop_
_entity_poly.entity_id
_entity_poly.type
_entity_poly.pdbx_seq_one_letter_code
_entity_poly.pdbx_strand_id
1 'polypeptide(L)'
;MQLDISKDSLHVYEALASETRIQILNLLSQSSMNIKELAHALHMSSAIITRHIHQLENAKLIRTEKIPGKSGIQKISKLVVDKIEITFPTTIYPNFKMRSLELPVGHYTDYNVTPTCGLASSKDFIGHVDEPKYFMDARRMDAQIIWFTQGYLEYKVPNPLQTGEQMELLEISFEIASEFPYSNNVWPSDITFYLNGHTLGTWTCPGNFSDIRGKYTPSWWEDANSQYGLFKTIRISKHGTHFDGEILSALALDDLDITAELLTFRIAVEKDAKNIGGTTIFGKGFGNHQKDMEFKFYYSEKC
;
A
#
# COMPACT_ATOMS: atom_id res chain seq x y z
N MET A 1 -3.63 8.54 -4.52
CA MET A 1 -5.06 8.40 -4.91
C MET A 1 -5.28 7.05 -5.58
N GLN A 2 -6.32 6.32 -5.20
CA GLN A 2 -6.67 5.00 -5.76
C GLN A 2 -7.89 5.13 -6.68
N LEU A 3 -7.80 4.58 -7.88
CA LEU A 3 -8.86 4.56 -8.89
C LEU A 3 -9.12 3.12 -9.39
N ASP A 4 -10.30 2.93 -9.94
CA ASP A 4 -10.75 1.69 -10.59
C ASP A 4 -11.43 2.01 -11.94
N ILE A 5 -12.06 1.02 -12.58
CA ILE A 5 -12.83 1.25 -13.81
C ILE A 5 -14.30 1.63 -13.57
N SER A 6 -14.68 1.98 -12.33
CA SER A 6 -16.04 2.39 -12.01
C SER A 6 -16.32 3.81 -12.52
N LYS A 7 -17.61 4.18 -12.56
CA LYS A 7 -18.03 5.54 -12.92
C LYS A 7 -17.53 6.60 -11.92
N ASP A 8 -17.26 6.19 -10.68
CA ASP A 8 -16.73 7.11 -9.66
C ASP A 8 -15.32 7.57 -10.01
N SER A 9 -14.53 6.77 -10.73
CA SER A 9 -13.19 7.14 -11.19
C SER A 9 -13.18 7.96 -12.49
N LEU A 10 -14.29 7.97 -13.24
CA LEU A 10 -14.37 8.56 -14.58
C LEU A 10 -14.04 10.05 -14.61
N HIS A 11 -14.54 10.82 -13.65
CA HIS A 11 -14.32 12.26 -13.59
C HIS A 11 -12.83 12.64 -13.49
N VAL A 12 -12.00 11.77 -12.88
CA VAL A 12 -10.55 11.97 -12.85
C VAL A 12 -9.94 11.65 -14.21
N TYR A 13 -10.34 10.56 -14.87
CA TYR A 13 -9.85 10.22 -16.21
C TYR A 13 -10.20 11.30 -17.23
N GLU A 14 -11.41 11.85 -17.17
CA GLU A 14 -11.81 12.99 -18.00
C GLU A 14 -10.94 14.21 -17.71
N ALA A 15 -10.61 14.48 -16.45
CA ALA A 15 -9.70 15.56 -16.09
C ALA A 15 -8.24 15.31 -16.55
N LEU A 16 -7.80 14.07 -16.67
CA LEU A 16 -6.45 13.74 -17.17
C LEU A 16 -6.36 13.65 -18.69
N ALA A 17 -7.47 13.36 -19.39
CA ALA A 17 -7.56 13.26 -20.84
C ALA A 17 -7.51 14.64 -21.55
N SER A 18 -6.53 15.47 -21.21
CA SER A 18 -6.29 16.78 -21.83
C SER A 18 -4.84 17.18 -21.67
N GLU A 19 -4.16 17.38 -22.81
CA GLU A 19 -2.76 17.81 -22.86
C GLU A 19 -2.51 19.09 -22.04
N THR A 20 -3.38 20.09 -22.18
CA THR A 20 -3.29 21.34 -21.40
C THR A 20 -3.37 21.09 -19.89
N ARG A 21 -4.23 20.18 -19.43
CA ARG A 21 -4.35 19.87 -17.99
C ARG A 21 -3.13 19.10 -17.48
N ILE A 22 -2.57 18.20 -18.28
CA ILE A 22 -1.29 17.54 -17.97
C ILE A 22 -0.16 18.57 -17.85
N GLN A 23 -0.08 19.54 -18.78
CA GLN A 23 0.91 20.62 -18.70
C GLN A 23 0.72 21.49 -17.44
N ILE A 24 -0.52 21.82 -17.06
CA ILE A 24 -0.80 22.53 -15.81
C ILE A 24 -0.30 21.73 -14.60
N LEU A 25 -0.60 20.43 -14.52
CA LEU A 25 -0.13 19.57 -13.42
C LEU A 25 1.40 19.52 -13.33
N ASN A 26 2.08 19.44 -14.48
CA ASN A 26 3.56 19.48 -14.53
C ASN A 26 4.14 20.82 -14.06
N LEU A 27 3.49 21.94 -14.34
CA LEU A 27 3.92 23.24 -13.81
C LEU A 27 3.68 23.32 -12.29
N LEU A 28 2.53 22.80 -11.84
CA LEU A 28 2.14 22.81 -10.43
C LEU A 28 2.94 21.81 -9.56
N SER A 29 3.58 20.80 -10.16
CA SER A 29 4.50 19.91 -9.45
C SER A 29 5.82 20.59 -9.09
N GLN A 30 6.21 21.65 -9.82
CA GLN A 30 7.42 22.42 -9.55
C GLN A 30 7.18 23.57 -8.56
N SER A 31 6.02 24.23 -8.66
CA SER A 31 5.67 25.34 -7.76
C SER A 31 4.17 25.64 -7.81
N SER A 32 3.65 26.23 -6.73
CA SER A 32 2.27 26.74 -6.72
C SER A 32 2.16 27.96 -7.62
N MET A 33 1.13 28.02 -8.48
CA MET A 33 0.95 29.12 -9.44
C MET A 33 -0.46 29.70 -9.42
N ASN A 34 -0.58 30.99 -9.71
CA ASN A 34 -1.87 31.65 -9.96
C ASN A 34 -2.32 31.51 -11.43
N ILE A 35 -3.57 31.88 -11.71
CA ILE A 35 -4.18 31.78 -13.05
C ILE A 35 -3.41 32.59 -14.10
N LYS A 36 -2.83 33.75 -13.74
CA LYS A 36 -2.11 34.61 -14.69
C LYS A 36 -0.75 34.01 -15.08
N GLU A 37 -0.04 33.43 -14.11
CA GLU A 37 1.23 32.74 -14.33
C GLU A 37 1.05 31.54 -15.25
N LEU A 38 0.04 30.70 -14.98
CA LEU A 38 -0.31 29.55 -15.82
C LEU A 38 -0.73 29.99 -17.24
N ALA A 39 -1.52 31.05 -17.35
CA ALA A 39 -1.94 31.61 -18.64
C ALA A 39 -0.74 32.09 -19.46
N HIS A 40 0.22 32.76 -18.81
CA HIS A 40 1.45 33.20 -19.45
C HIS A 40 2.33 32.02 -19.87
N ALA A 41 2.56 31.05 -18.98
CA ALA A 41 3.41 29.89 -19.24
C ALA A 41 2.90 28.99 -20.37
N LEU A 42 1.58 28.89 -20.54
CA LEU A 42 0.94 28.04 -21.55
C LEU A 42 0.47 28.83 -22.79
N HIS A 43 0.72 30.14 -22.84
CA HIS A 43 0.25 31.02 -23.92
C HIS A 43 -1.26 30.94 -24.18
N MET A 44 -2.05 30.87 -23.11
CA MET A 44 -3.51 30.77 -23.15
C MET A 44 -4.17 31.93 -22.41
N SER A 45 -5.46 32.19 -22.70
CA SER A 45 -6.22 33.19 -21.96
C SER A 45 -6.52 32.74 -20.53
N SER A 46 -6.58 33.68 -19.59
CA SER A 46 -6.93 33.39 -18.19
C SER A 46 -8.31 32.73 -18.05
N ALA A 47 -9.25 33.01 -18.96
CA ALA A 47 -10.56 32.36 -18.98
C ALA A 47 -10.46 30.86 -19.29
N ILE A 48 -9.62 30.48 -20.27
CA ILE A 48 -9.38 29.07 -20.60
C ILE A 48 -8.70 28.35 -19.44
N ILE A 49 -7.65 28.94 -18.86
CA ILE A 49 -6.96 28.38 -17.69
C ILE A 49 -7.92 28.21 -16.51
N THR A 50 -8.78 29.17 -16.25
CA THR A 50 -9.77 29.09 -15.15
C THR A 50 -10.66 27.84 -15.31
N ARG A 51 -11.11 27.55 -16.53
CA ARG A 51 -11.91 26.34 -16.81
C ARG A 51 -11.12 25.06 -16.55
N HIS A 52 -9.86 25.00 -16.96
CA HIS A 52 -8.99 23.86 -16.71
C HIS A 52 -8.72 23.64 -15.21
N ILE A 53 -8.43 24.72 -14.47
CA ILE A 53 -8.25 24.69 -13.03
C ILE A 53 -9.50 24.17 -12.33
N HIS A 54 -10.69 24.60 -12.75
CA HIS A 54 -11.94 24.10 -12.16
C HIS A 54 -12.14 22.60 -12.39
N GLN A 55 -11.83 22.09 -13.59
CA GLN A 55 -11.91 20.65 -13.88
C GLN A 55 -10.91 19.83 -13.05
N LEU A 56 -9.67 20.29 -12.93
CA LEU A 56 -8.65 19.64 -12.10
C LEU A 56 -9.01 19.68 -10.60
N GLU A 57 -9.60 20.77 -10.13
CA GLU A 57 -10.07 20.94 -8.75
C GLU A 57 -11.26 20.01 -8.45
N ASN A 58 -12.21 19.88 -9.38
CA ASN A 58 -13.34 18.94 -9.24
C ASN A 58 -12.88 17.48 -9.20
N ALA A 59 -11.81 17.14 -9.93
CA ALA A 59 -11.15 15.84 -9.89
C ALA A 59 -10.24 15.64 -8.66
N LYS A 60 -10.19 16.62 -7.75
CA LYS A 60 -9.35 16.62 -6.53
C LYS A 60 -7.86 16.39 -6.80
N LEU A 61 -7.39 16.70 -8.02
CA LEU A 61 -5.97 16.61 -8.39
C LEU A 61 -5.18 17.82 -7.90
N ILE A 62 -5.87 18.97 -7.81
CA ILE A 62 -5.33 20.21 -7.28
C ILE A 62 -6.30 20.79 -6.24
N ARG A 63 -5.78 21.66 -5.39
CA ARG A 63 -6.57 22.56 -4.55
C ARG A 63 -6.21 23.99 -4.86
N THR A 64 -7.15 24.89 -4.61
CA THR A 64 -6.89 26.31 -4.71
C THR A 64 -7.14 27.06 -3.41
N GLU A 65 -6.37 28.14 -3.22
CA GLU A 65 -6.41 28.99 -2.04
C GLU A 65 -6.50 30.45 -2.47
N LYS A 66 -7.33 31.23 -1.76
CA LYS A 66 -7.41 32.68 -1.94
C LYS A 66 -6.38 33.34 -1.03
N ILE A 67 -5.42 34.03 -1.62
CA ILE A 67 -4.40 34.79 -0.88
C ILE A 67 -4.40 36.26 -1.30
N PRO A 68 -3.94 37.19 -0.44
CA PRO A 68 -3.67 38.56 -0.85
C PRO A 68 -2.63 38.59 -1.99
N GLY A 69 -2.87 39.43 -2.99
CA GLY A 69 -1.96 39.69 -4.11
C GLY A 69 -1.70 41.19 -4.28
N LYS A 70 -0.84 41.53 -5.24
CA LYS A 70 -0.44 42.92 -5.53
C LYS A 70 -1.61 43.84 -5.90
N SER A 71 -2.74 43.29 -6.33
CA SER A 71 -3.96 44.05 -6.69
C SER A 71 -5.22 43.26 -6.31
N GLY A 72 -5.45 43.08 -5.00
CA GLY A 72 -6.62 42.39 -4.47
C GLY A 72 -6.36 40.91 -4.15
N ILE A 73 -7.41 40.09 -4.15
CA ILE A 73 -7.32 38.67 -3.82
C ILE A 73 -6.98 37.87 -5.08
N GLN A 74 -5.98 36.98 -4.98
CA GLN A 74 -5.60 36.05 -6.05
C GLN A 74 -5.89 34.61 -5.63
N LYS A 75 -6.15 33.75 -6.62
CA LYS A 75 -6.37 32.30 -6.45
C LYS A 75 -5.08 31.57 -6.84
N ILE A 76 -4.38 31.00 -5.87
CA ILE A 76 -3.22 30.13 -6.11
C ILE A 76 -3.68 28.68 -6.19
N SER A 77 -3.13 27.94 -7.14
CA SER A 77 -3.39 26.52 -7.35
C SER A 77 -2.18 25.71 -6.89
N LYS A 78 -2.45 24.56 -6.26
CA LYS A 78 -1.44 23.63 -5.71
C LYS A 78 -1.80 22.20 -6.06
N LEU A 79 -0.81 21.40 -6.42
CA LEU A 79 -0.99 19.95 -6.57
C LEU A 79 -1.28 19.33 -5.19
N VAL A 80 -2.22 18.38 -5.12
CA VAL A 80 -2.58 17.67 -3.87
C VAL A 80 -2.55 16.15 -4.01
N VAL A 81 -2.17 15.64 -5.18
CA VAL A 81 -2.01 14.21 -5.47
C VAL A 81 -0.61 14.00 -6.01
N ASP A 82 0.13 13.08 -5.40
CA ASP A 82 1.48 12.67 -5.78
C ASP A 82 1.49 11.41 -6.65
N LYS A 83 0.58 10.46 -6.38
CA LYS A 83 0.45 9.18 -7.08
C LYS A 83 -1.00 8.83 -7.39
N ILE A 84 -1.23 8.26 -8.57
CA ILE A 84 -2.52 7.65 -8.96
C ILE A 84 -2.25 6.18 -9.30
N GLU A 85 -2.95 5.27 -8.64
CA GLU A 85 -2.94 3.84 -8.96
C GLU A 85 -4.30 3.44 -9.55
N ILE A 86 -4.29 2.71 -10.67
CA ILE A 86 -5.50 2.28 -11.39
C ILE A 86 -5.61 0.76 -11.31
N THR A 87 -6.67 0.26 -10.68
CA THR A 87 -6.94 -1.17 -10.57
C THR A 87 -7.99 -1.61 -11.59
N PHE A 88 -7.63 -2.56 -12.45
CA PHE A 88 -8.57 -3.22 -13.35
C PHE A 88 -9.19 -4.44 -12.64
N PRO A 89 -10.46 -4.78 -12.91
CA PRO A 89 -11.16 -5.88 -12.23
C PRO A 89 -10.73 -7.26 -12.75
N THR A 90 -10.14 -7.32 -13.94
CA THR A 90 -9.65 -8.56 -14.54
C THR A 90 -8.17 -8.43 -14.85
N THR A 91 -7.37 -9.32 -14.28
CA THR A 91 -5.95 -9.42 -14.62
C THR A 91 -5.79 -10.36 -15.80
N ILE A 92 -5.18 -9.89 -16.89
CA ILE A 92 -4.95 -10.66 -18.10
C ILE A 92 -3.74 -11.56 -17.85
N TYR A 93 -3.93 -12.64 -17.09
CA TYR A 93 -2.95 -13.71 -17.03
C TYR A 93 -3.15 -14.67 -18.22
N PRO A 94 -2.12 -15.43 -18.63
CA PRO A 94 -2.34 -16.62 -19.46
C PRO A 94 -3.42 -17.52 -18.81
N ASN A 95 -3.95 -18.49 -19.54
CA ASN A 95 -5.04 -19.41 -19.13
C ASN A 95 -4.78 -20.28 -17.86
N PHE A 96 -4.18 -19.74 -16.80
CA PHE A 96 -3.98 -20.37 -15.51
C PHE A 96 -5.28 -20.35 -14.73
N LYS A 97 -5.57 -21.48 -14.08
CA LYS A 97 -6.60 -21.53 -13.05
C LYS A 97 -6.06 -20.83 -11.81
N MET A 98 -6.96 -20.32 -10.97
CA MET A 98 -6.60 -19.56 -9.77
C MET A 98 -7.38 -20.08 -8.57
N ARG A 99 -6.69 -20.23 -7.44
CA ARG A 99 -7.29 -20.40 -6.11
C ARG A 99 -6.75 -19.29 -5.21
N SER A 100 -7.59 -18.76 -4.33
CA SER A 100 -7.19 -17.73 -3.38
C SER A 100 -7.53 -18.10 -1.95
N LEU A 101 -6.75 -17.54 -1.02
CA LEU A 101 -6.93 -17.64 0.42
C LEU A 101 -6.74 -16.25 1.01
N GLU A 102 -7.59 -15.89 1.97
CA GLU A 102 -7.45 -14.66 2.75
C GLU A 102 -7.07 -15.02 4.20
N LEU A 103 -6.05 -14.37 4.74
CA LEU A 103 -5.50 -14.64 6.05
C LEU A 103 -5.51 -13.35 6.90
N PRO A 104 -6.33 -13.29 7.97
CA PRO A 104 -6.33 -12.15 8.88
C PRO A 104 -4.96 -11.86 9.47
N VAL A 105 -4.63 -10.58 9.62
CA VAL A 105 -3.29 -10.15 10.06
C VAL A 105 -2.89 -10.74 11.42
N GLY A 106 -3.87 -10.99 12.30
CA GLY A 106 -3.71 -11.62 13.60
C GLY A 106 -3.38 -13.12 13.61
N HIS A 107 -3.51 -13.80 12.47
CA HIS A 107 -3.40 -15.26 12.34
C HIS A 107 -1.96 -15.75 12.08
N TYR A 108 -0.94 -14.97 12.47
CA TYR A 108 0.43 -15.47 12.45
C TYR A 108 0.58 -16.71 13.35
N THR A 109 1.51 -17.59 12.98
CA THR A 109 1.82 -18.84 13.66
C THR A 109 3.08 -18.78 14.50
N ASP A 110 3.98 -17.84 14.19
CA ASP A 110 5.19 -17.59 14.95
C ASP A 110 5.55 -16.10 14.91
N TYR A 111 6.30 -15.64 15.91
CA TYR A 111 6.72 -14.25 16.01
C TYR A 111 7.97 -14.09 16.87
N ASN A 112 8.74 -13.05 16.57
CA ASN A 112 9.72 -12.49 17.48
C ASN A 112 9.67 -10.99 17.26
N VAL A 113 9.27 -10.20 18.24
CA VAL A 113 9.09 -8.76 18.06
C VAL A 113 9.70 -7.99 19.21
N THR A 114 10.13 -6.76 18.92
CA THR A 114 10.66 -5.83 19.90
C THR A 114 9.88 -4.51 19.88
N PRO A 115 9.75 -3.83 21.03
CA PRO A 115 9.11 -2.53 21.11
C PRO A 115 9.80 -1.44 20.26
N THR A 116 9.08 -0.42 19.79
CA THR A 116 7.62 -0.24 19.96
C THR A 116 6.83 -1.30 19.20
N CYS A 117 5.79 -1.86 19.82
CA CYS A 117 5.02 -2.97 19.25
C CYS A 117 3.60 -3.06 19.82
N GLY A 118 2.67 -3.64 19.07
CA GLY A 118 1.33 -3.90 19.59
C GLY A 118 0.34 -4.44 18.56
N LEU A 119 -0.89 -4.61 19.04
CA LEU A 119 -2.03 -5.17 18.33
C LEU A 119 -3.28 -4.36 18.67
N ALA A 120 -4.16 -4.15 17.70
CA ALA A 120 -5.49 -3.63 17.97
C ALA A 120 -6.56 -4.32 17.12
N SER A 121 -7.74 -4.51 17.73
CA SER A 121 -8.95 -4.95 17.05
C SER A 121 -9.66 -3.74 16.44
N SER A 122 -10.79 -3.94 15.77
CA SER A 122 -11.64 -2.83 15.33
C SER A 122 -12.28 -2.03 16.49
N LYS A 123 -12.15 -2.47 17.75
CA LYS A 123 -12.84 -1.91 18.92
C LYS A 123 -11.90 -1.32 19.98
N ASP A 124 -10.72 -1.91 20.16
CA ASP A 124 -9.80 -1.59 21.24
C ASP A 124 -8.40 -2.16 20.99
N PHE A 125 -7.44 -1.76 21.85
CA PHE A 125 -6.14 -2.41 21.93
C PHE A 125 -6.25 -3.86 22.44
N ILE A 126 -5.42 -4.74 21.88
CA ILE A 126 -5.29 -6.12 22.33
C ILE A 126 -4.05 -6.21 23.23
N GLY A 127 -4.29 -6.33 24.54
CA GLY A 127 -3.22 -6.42 25.53
C GLY A 127 -2.60 -5.05 25.84
N HIS A 128 -1.43 -5.06 26.49
CA HIS A 128 -0.65 -3.83 26.68
C HIS A 128 0.30 -3.62 25.51
N VAL A 129 0.37 -2.39 25.03
CA VAL A 129 1.34 -1.97 24.02
C VAL A 129 2.76 -2.08 24.57
N ASP A 130 3.73 -2.26 23.67
CA ASP A 130 5.15 -2.39 23.97
C ASP A 130 5.54 -3.60 24.83
N GLU A 131 4.65 -4.60 24.91
CA GLU A 131 4.88 -5.85 25.62
C GLU A 131 4.73 -7.06 24.67
N PRO A 132 5.85 -7.61 24.15
CA PRO A 132 5.84 -8.70 23.15
C PRO A 132 5.05 -9.95 23.55
N LYS A 133 4.84 -10.21 24.85
CA LYS A 133 4.05 -11.35 25.32
C LYS A 133 2.58 -11.30 24.87
N TYR A 134 2.02 -10.11 24.62
CA TYR A 134 0.63 -9.96 24.18
C TYR A 134 0.41 -10.34 22.70
N PHE A 135 1.48 -10.58 21.95
CA PHE A 135 1.39 -11.22 20.64
C PHE A 135 0.95 -12.70 20.73
N MET A 136 0.73 -13.26 21.93
CA MET A 136 0.03 -14.53 22.10
C MET A 136 -1.27 -14.40 22.90
N ASP A 137 -1.79 -13.18 23.07
CA ASP A 137 -3.15 -12.98 23.59
C ASP A 137 -4.16 -13.68 22.67
N ALA A 138 -5.15 -14.38 23.24
CA ALA A 138 -6.16 -15.10 22.46
C ALA A 138 -6.95 -14.16 21.54
N ARG A 139 -7.13 -12.89 21.92
CA ARG A 139 -7.79 -11.86 21.12
C ARG A 139 -6.97 -11.43 19.91
N ARG A 140 -5.72 -11.88 19.75
CA ARG A 140 -4.92 -11.60 18.54
C ARG A 140 -5.64 -12.02 17.26
N MET A 141 -6.52 -13.02 17.31
CA MET A 141 -7.32 -13.45 16.15
C MET A 141 -8.28 -12.36 15.66
N ASP A 142 -8.65 -11.41 16.52
CA ASP A 142 -9.48 -10.25 16.17
C ASP A 142 -8.63 -9.04 15.74
N ALA A 143 -7.30 -9.16 15.72
CA ALA A 143 -6.43 -8.05 15.34
C ALA A 143 -6.68 -7.62 13.90
N GLN A 144 -6.75 -6.31 13.71
CA GLN A 144 -6.94 -5.64 12.41
C GLN A 144 -5.78 -4.69 12.11
N ILE A 145 -4.89 -4.43 13.06
CA ILE A 145 -3.62 -3.74 12.86
C ILE A 145 -2.59 -4.33 13.81
N ILE A 146 -1.36 -4.50 13.31
CA ILE A 146 -0.22 -5.06 14.06
C ILE A 146 1.02 -4.24 13.74
N TRP A 147 1.81 -3.89 14.74
CA TRP A 147 3.06 -3.14 14.53
C TRP A 147 4.19 -3.64 15.41
N PHE A 148 5.43 -3.51 14.92
CA PHE A 148 6.65 -3.76 15.70
C PHE A 148 7.86 -3.04 15.10
N THR A 149 8.87 -2.74 15.93
CA THR A 149 10.08 -2.01 15.48
C THR A 149 11.13 -2.91 14.82
N GLN A 150 11.36 -4.09 15.38
CA GLN A 150 12.32 -5.07 14.85
C GLN A 150 11.84 -6.47 15.16
N GLY A 151 12.17 -7.42 14.27
CA GLY A 151 11.81 -8.82 14.40
C GLY A 151 10.97 -9.31 13.21
N TYR A 152 10.04 -10.23 13.44
CA TYR A 152 9.21 -10.79 12.39
C TYR A 152 7.83 -11.28 12.86
N LEU A 153 6.94 -11.41 11.89
CA LEU A 153 5.72 -12.23 11.97
C LEU A 153 5.77 -13.28 10.87
N GLU A 154 5.39 -14.51 11.21
CA GLU A 154 5.35 -15.65 10.31
C GLU A 154 3.92 -16.19 10.17
N TYR A 155 3.50 -16.39 8.93
CA TYR A 155 2.18 -16.84 8.53
C TYR A 155 2.29 -18.16 7.79
N LYS A 156 1.42 -19.12 8.13
CA LYS A 156 1.33 -20.40 7.42
C LYS A 156 -0.01 -20.50 6.70
N VAL A 157 0.04 -20.84 5.42
CA VAL A 157 -1.15 -21.07 4.59
C VAL A 157 -1.09 -22.46 3.95
N PRO A 158 -2.23 -23.15 3.81
CA PRO A 158 -2.26 -24.40 3.06
C PRO A 158 -1.94 -24.13 1.59
N ASN A 159 -1.14 -25.01 1.00
CA ASN A 159 -0.91 -25.03 -0.43
C ASN A 159 -2.11 -25.71 -1.11
N PRO A 160 -2.93 -24.99 -1.89
CA PRO A 160 -4.18 -25.52 -2.42
C PRO A 160 -3.97 -26.35 -3.70
N LEU A 161 -2.72 -26.60 -4.12
CA LEU A 161 -2.42 -27.40 -5.30
C LEU A 161 -2.69 -28.88 -5.05
N GLN A 162 -3.28 -29.52 -6.04
CA GLN A 162 -3.58 -30.94 -6.08
C GLN A 162 -2.52 -31.69 -6.87
N THR A 163 -2.53 -33.02 -6.73
CA THR A 163 -1.66 -33.88 -7.54
C THR A 163 -1.90 -33.64 -9.03
N GLY A 164 -0.82 -33.37 -9.78
CA GLY A 164 -0.89 -33.08 -11.22
C GLY A 164 -1.02 -31.60 -11.56
N GLU A 165 -1.19 -30.71 -10.59
CA GLU A 165 -1.18 -29.27 -10.82
C GLU A 165 0.21 -28.69 -10.58
N GLN A 166 0.55 -27.65 -11.35
CA GLN A 166 1.83 -26.94 -11.25
C GLN A 166 1.59 -25.47 -10.96
N MET A 167 2.24 -24.93 -9.92
CA MET A 167 2.23 -23.50 -9.63
C MET A 167 2.94 -22.73 -10.75
N GLU A 168 2.31 -21.71 -11.27
CA GLU A 168 2.85 -20.84 -12.33
C GLU A 168 3.14 -19.43 -11.82
N LEU A 169 2.34 -18.97 -10.84
CA LEU A 169 2.49 -17.68 -10.17
C LEU A 169 1.89 -17.75 -8.77
N LEU A 170 2.62 -17.21 -7.78
CA LEU A 170 2.11 -16.91 -6.45
C LEU A 170 2.05 -15.39 -6.28
N GLU A 171 0.88 -14.86 -5.94
CA GLU A 171 0.74 -13.47 -5.52
C GLU A 171 0.40 -13.40 -4.04
N ILE A 172 1.06 -12.50 -3.32
CA ILE A 172 0.78 -12.20 -1.91
C ILE A 172 0.55 -10.69 -1.83
N SER A 173 -0.64 -10.27 -1.39
CA SER A 173 -1.00 -8.86 -1.30
C SER A 173 -1.52 -8.48 0.08
N PHE A 174 -1.14 -7.29 0.54
CA PHE A 174 -1.43 -6.78 1.89
C PHE A 174 -1.19 -5.27 1.96
N GLU A 175 -1.76 -4.60 2.96
CA GLU A 175 -1.50 -3.20 3.26
C GLU A 175 -0.43 -3.08 4.36
N ILE A 176 0.62 -2.28 4.11
CA ILE A 176 1.81 -2.20 4.97
C ILE A 176 2.41 -0.78 5.02
N ALA A 177 2.93 -0.39 6.18
CA ALA A 177 3.71 0.83 6.40
C ALA A 177 4.97 0.53 7.25
N SER A 178 5.84 1.51 7.45
CA SER A 178 6.80 1.46 8.55
C SER A 178 6.11 1.74 9.88
N GLU A 179 6.85 1.74 10.99
CA GLU A 179 6.33 1.98 12.34
C GLU A 179 7.08 3.12 13.05
N PHE A 180 6.33 4.00 13.69
CA PHE A 180 6.86 5.10 14.49
C PHE A 180 5.87 5.40 15.63
N PRO A 181 6.33 5.74 16.84
CA PRO A 181 5.44 6.18 17.91
C PRO A 181 4.52 7.31 17.42
N TYR A 182 3.21 7.08 17.45
CA TYR A 182 2.22 7.87 16.73
C TYR A 182 2.36 7.72 15.21
N SER A 183 3.08 8.64 14.56
CA SER A 183 3.33 8.60 13.13
C SER A 183 4.41 9.55 12.63
N ASN A 184 5.01 9.18 11.50
CA ASN A 184 5.95 10.01 10.76
C ASN A 184 5.97 9.59 9.28
N ASN A 185 5.41 10.45 8.43
CA ASN A 185 5.28 10.19 6.99
C ASN A 185 6.63 10.01 6.26
N VAL A 186 7.75 10.40 6.88
CA VAL A 186 9.11 10.23 6.35
C VAL A 186 9.94 9.45 7.38
N TRP A 187 9.68 8.16 7.46
CA TRP A 187 10.34 7.25 8.39
C TRP A 187 10.66 5.93 7.67
N PRO A 188 11.78 5.85 6.96
CA PRO A 188 12.06 4.71 6.11
C PRO A 188 12.29 3.45 6.94
N SER A 189 11.86 2.31 6.43
CA SER A 189 12.12 0.99 7.03
C SER A 189 12.38 -0.06 5.98
N ASP A 190 13.47 -0.80 6.14
CA ASP A 190 13.83 -1.91 5.27
C ASP A 190 13.12 -3.19 5.75
N ILE A 191 12.07 -3.57 5.03
CA ILE A 191 11.21 -4.70 5.35
C ILE A 191 11.56 -5.87 4.42
N THR A 192 11.97 -6.99 4.99
CA THR A 192 12.40 -8.19 4.26
C THR A 192 11.32 -9.25 4.28
N PHE A 193 11.06 -9.85 3.12
CA PHE A 193 10.06 -10.89 2.95
C PHE A 193 10.70 -12.25 2.72
N TYR A 194 10.08 -13.29 3.25
CA TYR A 194 10.53 -14.67 3.04
C TYR A 194 9.38 -15.58 2.67
N LEU A 195 9.69 -16.61 1.87
CA LEU A 195 8.79 -17.74 1.65
C LEU A 195 9.55 -19.05 1.87
N ASN A 196 9.02 -19.94 2.68
CA ASN A 196 9.63 -21.23 3.02
C ASN A 196 11.10 -21.09 3.44
N GLY A 197 11.39 -20.07 4.25
CA GLY A 197 12.73 -19.76 4.75
C GLY A 197 13.68 -19.07 3.75
N HIS A 198 13.28 -18.91 2.48
CA HIS A 198 14.09 -18.23 1.47
C HIS A 198 13.75 -16.75 1.39
N THR A 199 14.77 -15.90 1.29
CA THR A 199 14.61 -14.45 1.16
C THR A 199 14.06 -14.09 -0.22
N LEU A 200 12.85 -13.54 -0.26
CA LEU A 200 12.24 -12.99 -1.46
C LEU A 200 12.87 -11.64 -1.85
N GLY A 201 13.30 -10.89 -0.84
CA GLY A 201 14.03 -9.62 -0.96
C GLY A 201 13.52 -8.57 0.03
N THR A 202 14.12 -7.39 -0.03
CA THR A 202 13.89 -6.29 0.92
C THR A 202 13.32 -5.08 0.19
N TRP A 203 12.25 -4.52 0.73
CA TRP A 203 11.64 -3.28 0.26
C TRP A 203 11.80 -2.19 1.33
N THR A 204 12.29 -1.01 0.93
CA THR A 204 12.33 0.15 1.81
C THR A 204 10.98 0.87 1.77
N CYS A 205 10.17 0.67 2.81
CA CYS A 205 8.98 1.46 3.04
C CYS A 205 9.36 2.93 3.30
N PRO A 206 8.64 3.93 2.76
CA PRO A 206 9.03 5.33 2.92
C PRO A 206 8.57 5.96 4.25
N GLY A 207 7.56 5.42 4.94
CA GLY A 207 7.00 6.08 6.12
C GLY A 207 5.84 5.39 6.82
N ASN A 208 5.40 6.03 7.91
CA ASN A 208 4.26 5.67 8.74
C ASN A 208 3.23 6.82 8.67
N PHE A 209 2.08 6.57 8.05
CA PHE A 209 1.25 7.64 7.49
C PHE A 209 0.06 8.03 8.37
N SER A 210 -0.12 9.33 8.59
CA SER A 210 -1.25 9.89 9.36
C SER A 210 -1.78 11.24 8.83
N ASP A 211 -1.27 11.71 7.70
CA ASP A 211 -1.68 12.97 7.08
C ASP A 211 -3.17 12.99 6.69
N ILE A 212 -3.74 11.81 6.42
CA ILE A 212 -5.15 11.62 6.16
C ILE A 212 -5.63 10.40 6.97
N ARG A 213 -6.83 10.52 7.54
CA ARG A 213 -7.49 9.42 8.22
C ARG A 213 -7.78 8.26 7.27
N GLY A 214 -7.40 7.04 7.67
CA GLY A 214 -7.62 5.83 6.89
C GLY A 214 -9.11 5.58 6.68
N LYS A 215 -9.49 5.15 5.48
CA LYS A 215 -10.90 4.97 5.08
C LYS A 215 -11.66 3.99 6.00
N TYR A 216 -11.00 2.95 6.47
CA TYR A 216 -11.58 1.90 7.30
C TYR A 216 -11.11 1.96 8.76
N THR A 217 -10.21 2.89 9.09
CA THR A 217 -9.64 3.02 10.43
C THR A 217 -10.71 3.40 11.47
N PRO A 218 -10.88 2.63 12.57
CA PRO A 218 -11.96 2.80 13.54
C PRO A 218 -11.93 4.14 14.27
N SER A 219 -13.10 4.72 14.56
CA SER A 219 -13.24 6.06 15.16
C SER A 219 -12.55 6.26 16.51
N TRP A 220 -12.32 5.18 17.28
CA TRP A 220 -11.62 5.26 18.56
C TRP A 220 -10.10 5.37 18.40
N TRP A 221 -9.56 5.00 17.22
CA TRP A 221 -8.14 5.11 16.91
C TRP A 221 -7.79 6.59 16.67
N GLU A 222 -6.88 7.11 17.49
CA GLU A 222 -6.48 8.52 17.46
C GLU A 222 -5.84 8.89 16.12
N ASP A 223 -6.16 10.09 15.62
CA ASP A 223 -5.68 10.57 14.31
C ASP A 223 -4.16 10.70 14.23
N ALA A 224 -3.49 10.88 15.37
CA ALA A 224 -2.03 10.98 15.43
C ALA A 224 -1.31 9.64 15.19
N ASN A 225 -2.01 8.51 15.39
CA ASN A 225 -1.44 7.19 15.16
C ASN A 225 -1.44 6.84 13.66
N SER A 226 -0.66 5.83 13.27
CA SER A 226 -0.65 5.28 11.93
C SER A 226 -2.07 4.99 11.42
N GLN A 227 -2.46 5.66 10.34
CA GLN A 227 -3.81 5.65 9.81
C GLN A 227 -3.99 4.68 8.65
N TYR A 228 -2.95 4.45 7.85
CA TYR A 228 -3.00 3.58 6.68
C TYR A 228 -1.61 3.13 6.24
N GLY A 229 -1.57 2.15 5.35
CA GLY A 229 -0.38 1.69 4.66
C GLY A 229 -0.49 1.79 3.15
N LEU A 230 0.57 1.36 2.48
CA LEU A 230 0.58 1.16 1.04
C LEU A 230 0.12 -0.26 0.74
N PHE A 231 -0.83 -0.42 -0.18
CA PHE A 231 -1.22 -1.74 -0.65
C PHE A 231 -0.17 -2.27 -1.60
N LYS A 232 0.44 -3.39 -1.23
CA LYS A 232 1.59 -3.98 -1.92
C LYS A 232 1.28 -5.38 -2.39
N THR A 233 1.87 -5.76 -3.52
CA THR A 233 1.78 -7.11 -4.08
C THR A 233 3.15 -7.67 -4.38
N ILE A 234 3.51 -8.77 -3.71
CA ILE A 234 4.64 -9.62 -4.08
C ILE A 234 4.16 -10.61 -5.13
N ARG A 235 4.91 -10.76 -6.23
CA ARG A 235 4.68 -11.75 -7.28
C ARG A 235 5.89 -12.65 -7.44
N ILE A 236 5.70 -13.95 -7.29
CA ILE A 236 6.75 -14.95 -7.45
C ILE A 236 6.38 -15.82 -8.65
N SER A 237 7.24 -15.83 -9.66
CA SER A 237 7.03 -16.59 -10.90
C SER A 237 8.31 -17.32 -11.30
N LYS A 238 8.27 -18.06 -12.41
CA LYS A 238 9.48 -18.61 -13.05
C LYS A 238 10.49 -17.56 -13.55
N HIS A 239 10.10 -16.28 -13.58
CA HIS A 239 10.94 -15.17 -14.03
C HIS A 239 11.51 -14.33 -12.89
N GLY A 240 11.39 -14.81 -11.65
CA GLY A 240 11.87 -14.13 -10.45
C GLY A 240 10.74 -13.54 -9.61
N THR A 241 11.15 -12.78 -8.58
CA THR A 241 10.26 -12.17 -7.59
C THR A 241 10.16 -10.66 -7.81
N HIS A 242 8.94 -10.15 -7.83
CA HIS A 242 8.63 -8.74 -8.09
C HIS A 242 7.78 -8.14 -6.97
N PHE A 243 7.92 -6.84 -6.73
CA PHE A 243 7.14 -6.04 -5.79
C PHE A 243 6.47 -4.90 -6.55
N ASP A 244 5.14 -4.91 -6.66
CA ASP A 244 4.35 -3.98 -7.49
C ASP A 244 4.81 -3.86 -8.96
N GLY A 245 5.48 -4.89 -9.49
CA GLY A 245 6.01 -4.93 -10.86
C GLY A 245 7.48 -4.56 -10.99
N GLU A 246 8.13 -4.05 -9.93
CA GLU A 246 9.58 -3.88 -9.89
C GLU A 246 10.25 -5.19 -9.47
N ILE A 247 11.46 -5.46 -9.98
CA ILE A 247 12.21 -6.66 -9.60
C ILE A 247 12.66 -6.50 -8.14
N LEU A 248 12.25 -7.44 -7.29
CA LEU A 248 12.68 -7.51 -5.89
C LEU A 248 13.92 -8.42 -5.77
N SER A 249 13.92 -9.56 -6.47
CA SER A 249 15.08 -10.45 -6.58
C SER A 249 14.94 -11.41 -7.77
N ALA A 250 16.04 -12.09 -8.11
CA ALA A 250 16.05 -13.13 -9.15
C ALA A 250 15.44 -14.48 -8.68
N LEU A 251 15.11 -14.61 -7.39
CA LEU A 251 14.56 -15.85 -6.84
C LEU A 251 13.21 -16.17 -7.48
N ALA A 252 13.10 -17.37 -8.04
CA ALA A 252 11.95 -17.84 -8.79
C ALA A 252 11.21 -18.97 -8.06
N LEU A 253 10.04 -19.36 -8.59
CA LEU A 253 9.27 -20.50 -8.06
C LEU A 253 10.08 -21.81 -8.03
N ASP A 254 10.96 -22.02 -9.01
CA ASP A 254 11.77 -23.23 -9.12
C ASP A 254 12.84 -23.35 -8.02
N ASP A 255 13.16 -22.23 -7.35
CA ASP A 255 14.11 -22.19 -6.23
C ASP A 255 13.43 -22.50 -4.87
N LEU A 256 12.10 -22.62 -4.86
CA LEU A 256 11.29 -22.73 -3.66
C LEU A 256 10.66 -24.12 -3.56
N ASP A 257 10.52 -24.63 -2.33
CA ASP A 257 9.75 -25.85 -2.07
C ASP A 257 8.24 -25.58 -2.14
N ILE A 258 7.74 -25.36 -3.35
CA ILE A 258 6.33 -25.02 -3.65
C ILE A 258 5.41 -26.25 -3.70
N THR A 259 5.93 -27.46 -3.44
CA THR A 259 5.14 -28.69 -3.34
C THR A 259 4.81 -29.06 -1.89
N ALA A 260 5.39 -28.35 -0.91
CA ALA A 260 5.05 -28.48 0.50
C ALA A 260 3.55 -28.25 0.75
N GLU A 261 2.97 -29.01 1.69
CA GLU A 261 1.54 -28.89 2.07
C GLU A 261 1.21 -27.52 2.68
N LEU A 262 2.19 -26.89 3.33
CA LEU A 262 2.07 -25.57 3.93
C LEU A 262 3.14 -24.65 3.35
N LEU A 263 2.74 -23.44 2.97
CA LEU A 263 3.67 -22.36 2.69
C LEU A 263 3.83 -21.48 3.92
N THR A 264 5.07 -21.08 4.20
CA THR A 264 5.44 -20.24 5.33
C THR A 264 5.92 -18.88 4.83
N PHE A 265 5.10 -17.84 4.97
CA PHE A 265 5.41 -16.48 4.59
C PHE A 265 5.84 -15.67 5.81
N ARG A 266 6.92 -14.90 5.71
CA ARG A 266 7.42 -14.06 6.81
C ARG A 266 7.61 -12.62 6.36
N ILE A 267 7.20 -11.70 7.21
CA ILE A 267 7.50 -10.26 7.11
C ILE A 267 8.43 -9.92 8.27
N ALA A 268 9.60 -9.35 7.98
CA ALA A 268 10.63 -9.08 8.98
C ALA A 268 11.26 -7.70 8.82
N VAL A 269 11.68 -7.12 9.93
CA VAL A 269 12.61 -5.99 9.98
C VAL A 269 13.88 -6.51 10.63
N GLU A 270 14.92 -6.68 9.82
CA GLU A 270 16.17 -7.31 10.24
C GLU A 270 16.96 -6.42 11.19
N LYS A 271 17.69 -7.04 12.12
CA LYS A 271 18.46 -6.32 13.14
C LYS A 271 19.65 -5.52 12.59
N ASP A 272 20.15 -5.94 11.43
CA ASP A 272 21.28 -5.38 10.71
C ASP A 272 20.83 -4.61 9.45
N ALA A 273 19.52 -4.37 9.30
CA ALA A 273 19.00 -3.53 8.24
C ALA A 273 19.52 -2.09 8.37
N LYS A 274 19.65 -1.40 7.23
CA LYS A 274 20.14 -0.02 7.20
C LYS A 274 19.12 0.93 7.83
N ASN A 275 17.84 0.74 7.52
CA ASN A 275 16.73 1.50 8.09
C ASN A 275 15.86 0.59 8.97
N ILE A 276 16.04 0.67 10.30
CA ILE A 276 15.22 -0.07 11.28
C ILE A 276 14.04 0.82 11.70
N GLY A 277 13.13 1.06 10.75
CA GLY A 277 11.96 1.89 10.97
C GLY A 277 10.71 1.09 11.33
N GLY A 278 10.83 -0.19 11.69
CA GLY A 278 9.70 -1.05 12.01
C GLY A 278 8.72 -1.31 10.86
N THR A 279 7.63 -2.00 11.18
CA THR A 279 6.58 -2.30 10.21
C THR A 279 5.22 -2.32 10.89
N THR A 280 4.21 -1.89 10.14
CA THR A 280 2.81 -1.91 10.53
C THR A 280 2.00 -2.57 9.42
N ILE A 281 1.24 -3.61 9.77
CA ILE A 281 0.43 -4.41 8.84
C ILE A 281 -1.03 -4.17 9.15
N PHE A 282 -1.81 -3.86 8.11
CA PHE A 282 -3.22 -3.49 8.21
C PHE A 282 -4.08 -4.64 7.66
N GLY A 283 -5.13 -4.99 8.41
CA GLY A 283 -6.18 -5.91 8.00
C GLY A 283 -7.45 -5.16 7.62
N LYS A 284 -8.50 -5.90 7.25
CA LYS A 284 -9.70 -5.33 6.59
C LYS A 284 -10.46 -4.26 7.39
N GLY A 285 -10.27 -4.19 8.70
CA GLY A 285 -10.89 -3.23 9.61
C GLY A 285 -10.06 -1.98 9.90
N PHE A 286 -8.93 -1.78 9.21
CA PHE A 286 -8.03 -0.64 9.36
C PHE A 286 -7.49 -0.20 8.00
N GLY A 287 -6.89 0.99 7.95
CA GLY A 287 -6.20 1.46 6.75
C GLY A 287 -7.15 1.90 5.64
N ASN A 288 -6.69 1.76 4.41
CA ASN A 288 -7.41 2.20 3.22
C ASN A 288 -8.01 1.06 2.41
N HIS A 289 -7.72 -0.19 2.77
CA HIS A 289 -8.17 -1.36 2.05
C HIS A 289 -8.95 -2.30 2.98
N GLN A 290 -10.20 -2.59 2.62
CA GLN A 290 -11.04 -3.54 3.35
C GLN A 290 -10.67 -4.99 2.99
N LYS A 291 -9.40 -5.36 3.18
CA LYS A 291 -8.84 -6.68 2.88
C LYS A 291 -7.83 -7.09 3.94
N ASP A 292 -7.84 -8.37 4.32
CA ASP A 292 -6.71 -8.96 5.00
C ASP A 292 -5.62 -9.38 3.97
N MET A 293 -4.59 -10.10 4.41
CA MET A 293 -3.54 -10.61 3.52
C MET A 293 -4.12 -11.65 2.56
N GLU A 294 -3.97 -11.45 1.26
CA GLU A 294 -4.52 -12.33 0.22
C GLU A 294 -3.39 -13.07 -0.50
N PHE A 295 -3.51 -14.40 -0.55
CA PHE A 295 -2.65 -15.29 -1.33
C PHE A 295 -3.41 -15.79 -2.54
N LYS A 296 -2.85 -15.63 -3.75
CA LYS A 296 -3.39 -16.19 -4.99
C LYS A 296 -2.41 -17.14 -5.63
N PHE A 297 -2.89 -18.36 -5.86
CA PHE A 297 -2.16 -19.46 -6.43
C PHE A 297 -2.67 -19.66 -7.85
N TYR A 298 -1.86 -19.27 -8.83
CA TYR A 298 -2.13 -19.50 -10.23
C TYR A 298 -1.42 -20.77 -10.66
N TYR A 299 -2.14 -21.65 -11.35
CA TYR A 299 -1.63 -22.96 -11.71
C TYR A 299 -2.14 -23.46 -13.06
N SER A 300 -1.38 -24.39 -13.62
CA SER A 300 -1.72 -25.17 -14.81
C SER A 300 -1.93 -26.63 -14.42
N GLU A 301 -2.67 -27.38 -15.25
CA GLU A 301 -2.72 -28.84 -15.15
C GLU A 301 -1.54 -29.39 -15.97
N LYS A 302 -0.73 -30.28 -15.39
CA LYS A 302 0.29 -30.99 -16.15
C LYS A 302 -0.40 -31.89 -17.18
N CYS A 303 -0.09 -31.68 -18.46
CA CYS A 303 -0.43 -32.62 -19.54
C CYS A 303 0.24 -33.98 -19.34
#